data_AF-E3NRX8-F1
#
_entry.id   AF-E3NRX8-F1
#
_cell.length_a   1.000
_cell.length_b   1.000
_cell.length_c   1.000
_cell.angle_alpha   90.00
_cell.angle_beta   90.00
_cell.angle_gamma   90.00
#
_symmetry.space_group_name_H-M   'P 1'
#
loop_
_entity.id
_entity.type
_entity.pdbx_description
1 polymer ?
#
loop_
_entity_poly.entity_id
_entity_poly.type
_entity_poly.pdbx_seq_one_letter_code
_entity_poly.pdbx_strand_id
1 'polypeptide(L)'
;GSTKDLSVESSAVVIVPRTTVAPGVTNKVSVIPFRPLHFTAPPKNGPPGVSPPPAPGGQCGVAPDFTPCVSNEIASKSLLECCKRKNLPAGCQQLCRYDITQAEIRAAMDRGQCGIFNVAPLLECASQGKDNSECCRHRGIVLKTGSQCEQFCRPTQGLSALGVQHIVCGNAVGDMLHCHHSGVRI
;
A
#
# COMPACT_ATOMS: atom_id res chain seq x y z
N GLY A 1 -37.99 45.98 -27.59
CA GLY A 1 -37.65 46.08 -26.15
C GLY A 1 -37.99 44.77 -25.49
N SER A 2 -37.20 44.18 -24.61
CA SER A 2 -35.89 44.57 -24.08
C SER A 2 -35.07 43.31 -23.84
N THR A 3 -33.82 43.35 -24.25
CA THR A 3 -32.72 42.54 -23.70
C THR A 3 -32.52 42.91 -22.23
N LYS A 4 -32.23 41.95 -21.37
CA LYS A 4 -31.80 42.19 -20.00
C LYS A 4 -30.35 41.75 -19.85
N ASP A 5 -29.52 42.75 -19.64
CA ASP A 5 -28.08 42.70 -19.44
C ASP A 5 -27.67 41.94 -18.17
N LEU A 6 -26.59 41.17 -18.32
CA LEU A 6 -25.73 40.73 -17.23
C LEU A 6 -24.89 41.92 -16.76
N SER A 7 -24.89 42.21 -15.46
CA SER A 7 -23.84 43.00 -14.82
C SER A 7 -23.43 42.31 -13.53
N VAL A 8 -22.17 41.90 -13.51
CA VAL A 8 -21.44 41.39 -12.34
C VAL A 8 -20.82 42.60 -11.67
N GLU A 9 -21.26 42.92 -10.45
CA GLU A 9 -20.56 43.83 -9.56
C GLU A 9 -20.00 43.02 -8.39
N SER A 10 -18.68 42.90 -8.35
CA SER A 10 -17.92 42.26 -7.29
C SER A 10 -17.37 43.35 -6.39
N SER A 11 -17.83 43.42 -5.14
CA SER A 11 -17.16 44.15 -4.06
C SER A 11 -17.70 43.67 -2.70
N ALA A 12 -17.10 42.60 -2.17
CA ALA A 12 -17.22 42.26 -0.76
C ALA A 12 -15.96 42.80 -0.03
N VAL A 13 -16.16 43.83 0.79
CA VAL A 13 -15.12 44.38 1.68
C VAL A 13 -14.86 43.38 2.81
N VAL A 14 -13.66 42.80 2.83
CA VAL A 14 -13.20 41.94 3.93
C VAL A 14 -12.69 42.83 5.06
N ILE A 15 -13.48 42.98 6.12
CA ILE A 15 -13.05 43.61 7.36
C ILE A 15 -12.27 42.56 8.17
N VAL A 16 -10.95 42.69 8.20
CA VAL A 16 -10.07 41.85 9.03
C VAL A 16 -9.97 42.48 10.43
N PRO A 17 -10.33 41.80 11.53
CA PRO A 17 -10.08 42.33 12.87
C PRO A 17 -8.58 42.34 13.13
N ARG A 18 -8.07 43.53 13.48
CA ARG A 18 -6.66 43.79 13.81
C ARG A 18 -6.38 43.22 15.20
N THR A 19 -5.68 42.09 15.28
CA THR A 19 -5.22 41.51 16.54
C THR A 19 -4.12 42.39 17.14
N THR A 20 -4.41 43.03 18.28
CA THR A 20 -3.43 43.74 19.08
C THR A 20 -2.59 42.73 19.87
N VAL A 21 -1.33 42.56 19.51
CA VAL A 21 -0.36 41.80 20.31
C VAL A 21 0.16 42.71 21.42
N ALA A 22 -0.16 42.39 22.67
CA ALA A 22 0.38 43.08 23.83
C ALA A 22 1.90 42.80 23.96
N PRO A 23 2.75 43.83 24.17
CA PRO A 23 4.18 43.61 24.40
C PRO A 23 4.40 43.13 25.85
N GLY A 24 5.02 41.95 26.02
CA GLY A 24 5.51 41.52 27.34
C GLY A 24 5.52 40.03 27.67
N VAL A 25 5.00 39.14 26.82
CA VAL A 25 5.02 37.68 27.12
C VAL A 25 6.25 37.05 26.47
N THR A 26 7.34 36.92 27.22
CA THR A 26 8.46 36.06 26.81
C THR A 26 8.08 34.59 27.01
N ASN A 27 7.79 33.87 25.93
CA ASN A 27 7.70 32.41 25.95
C ASN A 27 9.09 31.84 26.25
N LYS A 28 9.30 31.33 27.47
CA LYS A 28 10.53 30.58 27.80
C LYS A 28 10.42 29.18 27.20
N VAL A 29 11.01 29.00 26.01
CA VAL A 29 11.29 27.67 25.47
C VAL A 29 12.48 27.08 26.23
N SER A 30 12.23 26.11 27.10
CA SER A 30 13.30 25.29 27.69
C SER A 30 13.76 24.27 26.66
N VAL A 31 14.96 24.48 26.11
CA VAL A 31 15.61 23.51 25.23
C VAL A 31 16.29 22.47 26.11
N ILE A 32 15.74 21.26 26.15
CA ILE A 32 16.39 20.12 26.82
C ILE A 32 17.51 19.63 25.90
N PRO A 33 18.79 19.59 26.35
CA PRO A 33 19.86 19.07 25.53
C PRO A 33 19.65 17.57 25.27
N PHE A 34 19.63 17.18 24.00
CA PHE A 34 19.57 15.78 23.59
C PHE A 34 20.83 15.05 24.08
N ARG A 35 20.64 14.10 25.00
CA ARG A 35 21.68 13.16 25.41
C ARG A 35 21.69 12.00 24.41
N PRO A 36 22.75 11.79 23.60
CA PRO A 36 22.77 10.68 22.66
C PRO A 36 22.78 9.37 23.44
N LEU A 37 21.79 8.50 23.18
CA LEU A 37 21.86 7.12 23.65
C LEU A 37 22.94 6.40 22.84
N HIS A 38 24.02 6.00 23.50
CA HIS A 38 25.00 5.11 22.90
C HIS A 38 24.38 3.71 22.74
N PHE A 39 23.91 3.41 21.53
CA PHE A 39 23.54 2.05 21.15
C PHE A 39 24.82 1.27 20.86
N THR A 40 25.28 0.49 21.84
CA THR A 40 26.27 -0.57 21.58
C THR A 40 25.63 -1.61 20.67
N ALA A 41 26.14 -1.74 19.44
CA ALA A 41 25.73 -2.80 18.53
C ALA A 41 26.03 -4.18 19.18
N PRO A 42 25.11 -5.14 19.10
CA PRO A 42 25.38 -6.50 19.55
C PRO A 42 26.52 -7.12 18.70
N PRO A 43 27.32 -8.03 19.28
CA PRO A 43 28.50 -8.59 18.60
C PRO A 43 28.09 -9.36 17.34
N LYS A 44 28.68 -8.99 16.20
CA LYS A 44 28.52 -9.68 14.91
C LYS A 44 29.42 -10.92 14.83
N ASN A 45 29.09 -11.96 15.61
CA ASN A 45 29.76 -13.26 15.51
C ASN A 45 28.78 -14.33 15.04
N GLY A 46 28.30 -14.20 13.80
CA GLY A 46 27.49 -15.22 13.12
C GLY A 46 27.97 -15.42 11.68
N PRO A 47 27.98 -16.65 11.15
CA PRO A 47 28.40 -16.92 9.78
C PRO A 47 27.45 -16.25 8.78
N PRO A 48 27.94 -15.74 7.64
CA PRO A 48 27.10 -15.10 6.64
C PRO A 48 26.23 -16.16 5.94
N GLY A 49 24.91 -15.93 5.90
CA GLY A 49 24.04 -16.60 4.92
C GLY A 49 22.92 -17.51 5.43
N VAL A 50 22.58 -17.48 6.72
CA VAL A 50 21.36 -18.17 7.20
C VAL A 50 20.58 -17.23 8.09
N SER A 51 19.47 -16.71 7.56
CA SER A 51 18.44 -16.09 8.39
C SER A 51 18.02 -17.10 9.46
N PRO A 52 17.95 -16.73 10.75
CA PRO A 52 17.49 -17.64 11.78
C PRO A 52 16.10 -18.19 11.42
N PRO A 53 15.79 -19.47 11.71
CA PRO A 53 14.43 -19.96 11.62
C PRO A 53 13.53 -19.06 12.51
N PRO A 54 12.28 -18.78 12.08
CA PRO A 54 11.35 -17.99 12.88
C PRO A 54 11.26 -18.60 14.28
N ALA A 55 11.37 -17.75 15.30
CA ALA A 55 11.27 -18.17 16.70
C ALA A 55 9.97 -18.98 16.91
N PRO A 56 10.03 -20.13 17.62
CA PRO A 56 8.85 -20.92 17.91
C PRO A 56 8.00 -20.16 18.94
N GLY A 57 7.02 -19.41 18.46
CA GLY A 57 6.06 -18.69 19.30
C GLY A 57 5.53 -17.35 18.76
N GLY A 58 6.12 -16.79 17.69
CA GLY A 58 5.59 -15.59 17.04
C GLY A 58 4.51 -15.92 16.02
N GLN A 59 3.28 -15.46 16.24
CA GLN A 59 2.23 -15.56 15.22
C GLN A 59 2.61 -14.67 14.02
N CYS A 60 2.71 -15.27 12.84
CA CYS A 60 2.98 -14.57 11.59
C CYS A 60 1.66 -14.20 10.89
N GLY A 61 1.71 -13.19 10.02
CA GLY A 61 0.59 -12.74 9.21
C GLY A 61 -0.53 -12.06 9.99
N VAL A 62 -0.27 -11.65 11.24
CA VAL A 62 -1.19 -10.94 12.12
C VAL A 62 -0.53 -9.67 12.65
N ALA A 63 -1.32 -8.76 13.20
CA ALA A 63 -0.83 -7.55 13.85
C ALA A 63 0.19 -7.86 14.97
N PRO A 64 1.13 -6.93 15.26
CA PRO A 64 1.26 -5.60 14.67
C PRO A 64 2.04 -5.57 13.35
N ASP A 65 2.92 -6.55 13.11
CA ASP A 65 3.92 -6.46 12.04
C ASP A 65 3.46 -7.09 10.72
N PHE A 66 2.43 -7.95 10.77
CA PHE A 66 1.94 -8.72 9.61
C PHE A 66 3.08 -9.43 8.87
N THR A 67 4.08 -9.93 9.59
CA THR A 67 5.24 -10.61 8.98
C THR A 67 4.79 -11.85 8.19
N PRO A 68 5.19 -12.02 6.91
CA PRO A 68 4.87 -13.22 6.15
C PRO A 68 5.30 -14.51 6.83
N CYS A 69 4.44 -15.53 6.75
CA CYS A 69 4.67 -16.84 7.37
C CYS A 69 5.61 -17.75 6.58
N VAL A 70 5.78 -17.45 5.30
CA VAL A 70 6.61 -18.21 4.36
C VAL A 70 7.56 -17.24 3.66
N SER A 71 8.63 -17.76 3.08
CA SER A 71 9.55 -16.92 2.31
C SER A 71 8.91 -16.47 0.99
N ASN A 72 9.45 -15.37 0.43
CA ASN A 72 8.96 -14.84 -0.84
C ASN A 72 9.07 -15.88 -1.96
N GLU A 73 10.16 -16.66 -2.00
CA GLU A 73 10.41 -17.64 -3.06
C GLU A 73 9.32 -18.73 -3.07
N ILE A 74 8.95 -19.24 -1.88
CA ILE A 74 7.91 -20.26 -1.72
C ILE A 74 6.54 -19.67 -2.10
N ALA A 75 6.22 -18.48 -1.60
CA ALA A 75 4.95 -17.82 -1.86
C ALA A 75 4.78 -17.47 -3.35
N SER A 76 5.81 -16.87 -3.96
CA SER A 76 5.85 -16.49 -5.38
C SER A 76 5.75 -17.72 -6.29
N LYS A 77 6.36 -18.85 -5.92
CA LYS A 77 6.16 -20.12 -6.65
C LYS A 77 4.69 -20.56 -6.61
N SER A 78 4.05 -20.53 -5.44
CA SER A 78 2.63 -20.88 -5.31
C SER A 78 1.72 -19.94 -6.10
N LEU A 79 2.00 -18.63 -6.06
CA LEU A 79 1.31 -17.60 -6.82
C LEU A 79 1.42 -17.85 -8.33
N LEU A 80 2.64 -18.09 -8.84
CA LEU A 80 2.86 -18.40 -10.25
C LEU A 80 2.09 -19.65 -10.70
N GLU A 81 2.09 -20.72 -9.90
CA GLU A 81 1.33 -21.93 -10.21
C GLU A 81 -0.19 -21.67 -10.24
N CYS A 82 -0.69 -20.79 -9.38
CA CYS A 82 -2.09 -20.36 -9.45
C CYS A 82 -2.38 -19.55 -10.74
N CYS A 83 -1.50 -18.61 -11.10
CA CYS A 83 -1.64 -17.84 -12.34
C CYS A 83 -1.66 -18.73 -13.59
N LYS A 84 -0.81 -19.77 -13.64
CA LYS A 84 -0.81 -20.77 -14.71
C LYS A 84 -2.13 -21.55 -14.76
N ARG A 85 -2.63 -22.03 -13.62
CA ARG A 85 -3.92 -22.74 -13.55
C ARG A 85 -5.10 -21.88 -13.99
N LYS A 86 -5.05 -20.57 -13.73
CA LYS A 86 -6.06 -19.61 -14.21
C LYS A 86 -5.83 -19.16 -15.67
N ASN A 87 -4.87 -19.75 -16.38
CA ASN A 87 -4.56 -19.43 -17.78
C ASN A 87 -4.25 -17.95 -18.04
N LEU A 88 -3.55 -17.29 -17.10
CA LEU A 88 -3.11 -15.91 -17.32
C LEU A 88 -2.11 -15.86 -18.49
N PRO A 89 -2.12 -14.79 -19.32
CA PRO A 89 -1.15 -14.61 -20.40
C PRO A 89 0.30 -14.67 -19.88
N ALA A 90 1.24 -15.12 -20.72
CA ALA A 90 2.65 -15.24 -20.34
C ALA A 90 3.25 -13.93 -19.78
N GLY A 91 2.83 -12.78 -20.32
CA GLY A 91 3.20 -11.47 -19.80
C GLY A 91 2.70 -11.18 -18.38
N CYS A 92 1.49 -11.62 -18.04
CA CYS A 92 0.98 -11.57 -16.67
C CYS A 92 1.67 -12.57 -15.75
N GLN A 93 2.02 -13.76 -16.24
CA GLN A 93 2.72 -14.77 -15.43
C GLN A 93 4.07 -14.26 -14.91
N GLN A 94 4.76 -13.40 -15.66
CA GLN A 94 6.00 -12.74 -15.21
C GLN A 94 5.78 -11.81 -14.01
N LEU A 95 4.55 -11.34 -13.79
CA LEU A 95 4.17 -10.52 -12.65
C LEU A 95 3.69 -11.34 -11.44
N CYS A 96 3.58 -12.66 -11.55
CA CYS A 96 3.03 -13.51 -10.48
C CYS A 96 4.07 -13.85 -9.41
N ARG A 97 4.58 -12.81 -8.74
CA ARG A 97 5.51 -12.87 -7.60
C ARG A 97 5.26 -11.69 -6.65
N TYR A 98 5.63 -11.82 -5.37
CA TYR A 98 5.31 -10.82 -4.35
C TYR A 98 6.32 -9.65 -4.27
N ASP A 99 7.48 -9.77 -4.91
CA ASP A 99 8.53 -8.75 -5.00
C ASP A 99 8.47 -7.94 -6.32
N ILE A 100 7.35 -7.99 -7.05
CA ILE A 100 7.15 -7.12 -8.21
C ILE A 100 7.08 -5.65 -7.78
N THR A 101 7.68 -4.80 -8.59
CA THR A 101 7.63 -3.34 -8.40
C THR A 101 6.45 -2.73 -9.17
N GLN A 102 6.01 -1.56 -8.72
CA GLN A 102 5.02 -0.76 -9.45
C GLN A 102 5.46 -0.48 -10.90
N ALA A 103 6.76 -0.22 -11.11
CA ALA A 103 7.31 0.07 -12.42
C ALA A 103 7.18 -1.13 -13.37
N GLU A 104 7.44 -2.35 -12.88
CA GLU A 104 7.30 -3.57 -13.68
C GLU A 104 5.85 -3.84 -14.07
N ILE A 105 4.91 -3.67 -13.13
CA ILE A 105 3.48 -3.81 -13.40
C ILE A 105 3.04 -2.79 -14.45
N ARG A 106 3.40 -1.51 -14.26
CA ARG A 106 3.07 -0.44 -15.19
C ARG A 106 3.63 -0.73 -16.58
N ALA A 107 4.90 -1.12 -16.67
CA ALA A 107 5.53 -1.42 -17.94
C ALA A 107 4.89 -2.62 -18.66
N ALA A 108 4.44 -3.65 -17.93
CA ALA A 108 3.72 -4.78 -18.50
C ALA A 108 2.30 -4.39 -18.95
N MET A 109 1.59 -3.52 -18.22
CA MET A 109 0.29 -2.99 -18.64
C MET A 109 0.42 -2.11 -19.89
N ASP A 110 1.38 -1.18 -19.91
CA ASP A 110 1.61 -0.25 -21.02
C ASP A 110 1.98 -0.99 -22.32
N ARG A 111 2.71 -2.12 -22.21
CA ARG A 111 3.02 -3.00 -23.35
C ARG A 111 1.89 -3.97 -23.73
N GLY A 112 0.75 -3.93 -23.03
CA GLY A 112 -0.35 -4.87 -23.23
C GLY A 112 -0.04 -6.32 -22.86
N GLN A 113 1.07 -6.57 -22.15
CA GLN A 113 1.52 -7.89 -21.72
C GLN A 113 0.64 -8.45 -20.58
N CYS A 114 0.11 -7.55 -19.76
CA CYS A 114 -0.86 -7.91 -18.73
C CYS A 114 -2.00 -6.88 -18.66
N GLY A 115 -3.10 -7.16 -19.37
CA GLY A 115 -4.26 -6.26 -19.39
C GLY A 115 -5.03 -6.22 -18.07
N ILE A 116 -5.84 -5.17 -17.89
CA ILE A 116 -6.62 -4.89 -16.66
C ILE A 116 -7.53 -6.05 -16.22
N PHE A 117 -8.06 -6.84 -17.17
CA PHE A 117 -8.89 -8.00 -16.88
C PHE A 117 -8.16 -9.13 -16.14
N ASN A 118 -6.83 -9.14 -16.17
CA ASN A 118 -6.01 -10.13 -15.46
C ASN A 118 -5.63 -9.70 -14.04
N VAL A 119 -5.91 -8.44 -13.65
CA VAL A 119 -5.62 -7.95 -12.29
C VAL A 119 -6.43 -8.71 -11.26
N ALA A 120 -7.73 -8.90 -11.52
CA ALA A 120 -8.62 -9.64 -10.62
C ALA A 120 -8.13 -11.08 -10.34
N PRO A 121 -7.92 -11.94 -11.36
CA PRO A 121 -7.45 -13.30 -11.10
C PRO A 121 -6.02 -13.36 -10.53
N LEU A 122 -5.15 -12.38 -10.80
CA LEU A 122 -3.84 -12.27 -10.16
C LEU A 122 -3.98 -12.02 -8.66
N LEU A 123 -4.81 -11.05 -8.25
CA LEU A 123 -5.03 -10.72 -6.84
C LEU A 123 -5.75 -11.86 -6.10
N GLU A 124 -6.69 -12.54 -6.75
CA GLU A 124 -7.29 -13.76 -6.20
C GLU A 124 -6.24 -14.82 -5.88
N CYS A 125 -5.29 -15.06 -6.80
CA CYS A 125 -4.17 -15.96 -6.56
C CYS A 125 -3.25 -15.47 -5.44
N ALA A 126 -2.91 -14.18 -5.42
CA ALA A 126 -2.03 -13.59 -4.42
C ALA A 126 -2.63 -13.68 -3.01
N SER A 127 -3.93 -13.50 -2.87
CA SER A 127 -4.60 -13.55 -1.56
C SER A 127 -4.79 -14.97 -1.02
N GLN A 128 -4.71 -16.00 -1.86
CA GLN A 128 -5.10 -17.39 -1.52
C GLN A 128 -6.48 -17.48 -0.84
N GLY A 129 -7.39 -16.58 -1.22
CA GLY A 129 -8.73 -16.49 -0.63
C GLY A 129 -8.81 -15.88 0.76
N LYS A 130 -7.73 -15.30 1.27
CA LYS A 130 -7.71 -14.61 2.56
C LYS A 130 -8.21 -13.17 2.45
N ASP A 131 -8.95 -12.76 3.46
CA ASP A 131 -9.25 -11.35 3.70
C ASP A 131 -8.05 -10.71 4.40
N ASN A 132 -7.38 -9.77 3.72
CA ASN A 132 -6.23 -9.06 4.25
C ASN A 132 -6.56 -7.59 4.59
N SER A 133 -7.84 -7.26 4.76
CA SER A 133 -8.31 -5.88 4.99
C SER A 133 -7.71 -5.27 6.27
N GLU A 134 -7.46 -6.09 7.31
CA GLU A 134 -6.81 -5.61 8.53
C GLU A 134 -5.39 -5.08 8.26
N CYS A 135 -4.57 -5.87 7.55
CA CYS A 135 -3.23 -5.46 7.15
C CYS A 135 -3.29 -4.23 6.22
N CYS A 136 -4.22 -4.21 5.27
CA CYS A 136 -4.37 -3.07 4.37
C CYS A 136 -4.71 -1.76 5.08
N ARG A 137 -5.59 -1.85 6.08
CA ARG A 137 -5.99 -0.72 6.92
C ARG A 137 -4.82 -0.27 7.79
N HIS A 138 -4.03 -1.22 8.32
CA HIS A 138 -2.77 -0.93 9.03
C HIS A 138 -1.76 -0.21 8.13
N ARG A 139 -1.61 -0.63 6.87
CA ARG A 139 -0.73 0.01 5.88
C ARG A 139 -1.31 1.29 5.26
N GLY A 140 -2.52 1.68 5.63
CA GLY A 140 -3.15 2.92 5.19
C GLY A 140 -3.45 2.97 3.70
N ILE A 141 -3.79 1.85 3.06
CA ILE A 141 -4.06 1.81 1.60
C ILE A 141 -5.13 2.83 1.21
N VAL A 142 -6.26 2.85 1.92
CA VAL A 142 -7.36 3.80 1.64
C VAL A 142 -6.92 5.26 1.77
N LEU A 143 -6.06 5.57 2.75
CA LEU A 143 -5.54 6.92 2.93
C LEU A 143 -4.60 7.34 1.79
N LYS A 144 -3.85 6.40 1.21
CA LYS A 144 -2.90 6.63 0.13
C LYS A 144 -3.56 6.72 -1.24
N THR A 145 -4.60 5.94 -1.49
CA THR A 145 -5.14 5.72 -2.85
C THR A 145 -6.65 5.90 -3.00
N GLY A 146 -7.38 6.07 -1.90
CA GLY A 146 -8.85 6.16 -1.87
C GLY A 146 -9.54 4.83 -1.53
N SER A 147 -10.82 4.92 -1.13
CA SER A 147 -11.62 3.79 -0.62
C SER A 147 -11.92 2.73 -1.68
N GLN A 148 -11.97 3.10 -2.95
CA GLN A 148 -12.19 2.18 -4.07
C GLN A 148 -11.08 1.12 -4.21
N CYS A 149 -9.91 1.33 -3.59
CA CYS A 149 -8.81 0.39 -3.62
C CYS A 149 -8.89 -0.68 -2.52
N GLU A 150 -9.75 -0.49 -1.51
CA GLU A 150 -9.88 -1.45 -0.40
C GLU A 150 -10.37 -2.83 -0.86
N GLN A 151 -11.18 -2.88 -1.93
CA GLN A 151 -11.64 -4.15 -2.50
C GLN A 151 -10.48 -5.10 -2.88
N PHE A 152 -9.31 -4.55 -3.24
CA PHE A 152 -8.14 -5.36 -3.60
C PHE A 152 -7.53 -6.10 -2.41
N CYS A 153 -7.86 -5.73 -1.17
CA CYS A 153 -7.40 -6.42 0.03
C CYS A 153 -8.10 -7.76 0.26
N ARG A 154 -9.27 -7.95 -0.36
CA ARG A 154 -10.14 -9.13 -0.21
C ARG A 154 -10.77 -9.51 -1.56
N PRO A 155 -9.95 -9.85 -2.57
CA PRO A 155 -10.40 -10.02 -3.95
C PRO A 155 -11.40 -11.17 -4.14
N THR A 156 -11.46 -12.13 -3.22
CA THR A 156 -12.43 -13.23 -3.26
C THR A 156 -13.86 -12.86 -2.85
N GLN A 157 -14.09 -11.67 -2.28
CA GLN A 157 -15.45 -11.15 -2.07
C GLN A 157 -16.06 -10.54 -3.35
N GLY A 158 -15.35 -10.66 -4.48
CA GLY A 158 -15.71 -10.06 -5.75
C GLY A 158 -15.15 -8.66 -5.87
N LEU A 159 -14.56 -8.37 -7.02
CA LEU A 159 -14.11 -7.03 -7.38
C LEU A 159 -15.18 -6.36 -8.23
N SER A 160 -15.41 -5.08 -7.99
CA SER A 160 -16.19 -4.26 -8.92
C SER A 160 -15.49 -4.19 -10.29
N ALA A 161 -16.24 -3.80 -11.32
CA ALA A 161 -15.68 -3.64 -12.66
C ALA A 161 -14.48 -2.66 -12.63
N LEU A 162 -13.31 -3.14 -13.05
CA LEU A 162 -12.09 -2.37 -13.01
C LEU A 162 -12.07 -1.33 -14.14
N GLY A 163 -12.15 -0.05 -13.78
CA GLY A 163 -11.93 1.06 -14.70
C GLY A 163 -10.81 2.01 -14.28
N VAL A 164 -10.78 3.19 -14.93
CA VAL A 164 -9.78 4.25 -14.75
C VAL A 164 -9.63 4.70 -13.29
N GLN A 165 -10.71 4.65 -12.50
CA GLN A 165 -10.68 5.01 -11.08
C GLN A 165 -9.77 4.11 -10.22
N HIS A 166 -9.43 2.92 -10.71
CA HIS A 166 -8.57 1.97 -9.99
C HIS A 166 -7.09 2.07 -10.37
N ILE A 167 -6.73 2.88 -11.37
CA ILE A 167 -5.32 3.05 -11.77
C ILE A 167 -4.49 3.57 -10.60
N VAL A 168 -5.04 4.49 -9.80
CA VAL A 168 -4.39 5.06 -8.60
C VAL A 168 -4.04 4.01 -7.55
N CYS A 169 -4.79 2.90 -7.50
CA CYS A 169 -4.52 1.82 -6.55
C CYS A 169 -3.16 1.17 -6.79
N GLY A 170 -2.64 1.22 -8.02
CA GLY A 170 -1.29 0.76 -8.35
C GLY A 170 -0.19 1.44 -7.52
N ASN A 171 -0.44 2.65 -6.97
CA ASN A 171 0.50 3.36 -6.09
C ASN A 171 0.72 2.66 -4.74
N ALA A 172 -0.19 1.78 -4.32
CA ALA A 172 -0.08 1.00 -3.09
C ALA A 172 0.08 -0.51 -3.36
N VAL A 173 0.45 -0.90 -4.58
CA VAL A 173 0.50 -2.32 -4.98
C VAL A 173 1.51 -3.11 -4.15
N GLY A 174 2.66 -2.52 -3.79
CA GLY A 174 3.63 -3.17 -2.91
C GLY A 174 3.08 -3.42 -1.51
N ASP A 175 2.30 -2.48 -0.96
CA ASP A 175 1.62 -2.65 0.33
C ASP A 175 0.54 -3.72 0.26
N MET A 176 -0.24 -3.77 -0.82
CA MET A 176 -1.25 -4.81 -1.05
C MET A 176 -0.62 -6.19 -1.16
N LEU A 177 0.43 -6.33 -1.97
CA LEU A 177 1.13 -7.60 -2.15
C LEU A 177 1.81 -8.06 -0.88
N HIS A 178 2.37 -7.14 -0.08
CA HIS A 178 2.85 -7.47 1.24
C HIS A 178 1.72 -8.08 2.08
N CYS A 179 0.57 -7.42 2.18
CA CYS A 179 -0.55 -7.94 2.95
C CYS A 179 -1.08 -9.30 2.45
N HIS A 180 -1.11 -9.50 1.14
CA HIS A 180 -1.45 -10.80 0.56
C HIS A 180 -0.43 -11.88 0.91
N HIS A 181 0.87 -11.56 0.84
CA HIS A 181 1.95 -12.46 1.24
C HIS A 181 1.84 -12.82 2.73
N SER A 182 1.52 -11.84 3.57
CA SER A 182 1.28 -12.03 5.01
C SER A 182 0.15 -13.03 5.29
N GLY A 183 -0.86 -13.11 4.42
CA GLY A 183 -1.98 -14.05 4.52
C GLY A 183 -1.67 -15.47 4.04
N VAL A 184 -0.57 -15.69 3.31
CA VAL A 184 -0.23 -17.00 2.74
C VAL A 184 0.06 -18.05 3.82
N ARG A 185 -0.51 -19.25 3.66
CA ARG A 185 -0.24 -20.45 4.47
C ARG A 185 -0.10 -21.63 3.50
N ILE A 186 1.10 -22.19 3.37
CA ILE A 186 1.43 -23.30 2.44
C ILE A 186 1.92 -24.49 3.27
#